data_AF-A0A8H4EJN4-F1
#
_entry.id   AF-A0A8H4EJN4-F1
#
_cell.length_a   1.000
_cell.length_b   1.000
_cell.length_c   1.000
_cell.angle_alpha   90.00
_cell.angle_beta   90.00
_cell.angle_gamma   90.00
#
_symmetry.space_group_name_H-M   'P 1'
#
loop_
_entity.id
_entity.type
_entity.pdbx_description
1 polymer ?
#
loop_
_entity_poly.entity_id
_entity_poly.type
_entity_poly.pdbx_seq_one_letter_code
_entity_poly.pdbx_strand_id
1 'polypeptide(L)'
;MKVKIKCWNGVAVWRWDVPNEEVCGICRVHFDGCCPTCKTPGDDCPLIWGECTHVFHMHCLLRWLQTEGSRGQCPMDRRTWVTSR
;
A
#
# COMPACT_ATOMS: atom_id res chain seq x y z
N MET A 1 8.80 -44.23 -12.59
CA MET A 1 9.91 -43.46 -13.20
C MET A 1 10.24 -42.30 -12.26
N LYS A 2 11.52 -42.08 -11.88
CA LYS A 2 11.93 -41.00 -10.96
C LYS A 2 12.73 -39.95 -11.73
N VAL A 3 12.24 -38.72 -11.76
CA VAL A 3 12.94 -37.56 -12.36
C VAL A 3 13.71 -36.83 -11.27
N LYS A 4 14.95 -36.41 -11.56
CA LYS A 4 15.80 -35.62 -10.65
C LYS A 4 16.07 -34.25 -11.26
N ILE A 5 15.75 -33.19 -10.54
CA ILE A 5 16.15 -31.82 -10.90
C ILE A 5 17.65 -31.68 -10.62
N LYS A 6 18.42 -31.26 -11.63
CA LYS A 6 19.89 -31.08 -11.50
C LYS A 6 20.27 -29.69 -11.01
N CYS A 7 19.53 -28.68 -11.42
CA CYS A 7 19.75 -27.28 -11.07
C CYS A 7 18.42 -26.52 -11.23
N TRP A 8 18.17 -25.57 -10.32
CA TRP A 8 17.03 -24.66 -10.37
C TRP A 8 17.57 -23.23 -10.21
N ASN A 9 17.29 -22.36 -11.17
CA ASN A 9 17.56 -20.92 -11.07
C ASN A 9 16.24 -20.19 -10.82
N GLY A 10 16.03 -19.74 -9.59
CA GLY A 10 14.81 -19.04 -9.19
C GLY A 10 14.89 -17.55 -9.49
N VAL A 11 13.76 -16.98 -9.90
CA VAL A 11 13.57 -15.52 -10.01
C VAL A 11 12.34 -15.18 -9.19
N ALA A 12 12.41 -14.10 -8.43
CA ALA A 12 11.31 -13.63 -7.60
C ALA A 12 11.16 -12.11 -7.72
N VAL A 13 9.94 -11.64 -7.50
CA VAL A 13 9.60 -10.24 -7.28
C VAL A 13 8.94 -10.13 -5.92
N TRP A 14 9.19 -9.05 -5.21
CA TRP A 14 8.52 -8.78 -3.95
C TRP A 14 7.13 -8.19 -4.23
N ARG A 15 6.21 -8.39 -3.29
CA ARG A 15 4.89 -7.74 -3.27
C ARG A 15 4.51 -7.44 -1.83
N TRP A 16 3.69 -6.41 -1.64
CA TRP A 16 3.07 -6.18 -0.35
C TRP A 16 1.98 -7.23 -0.05
N ASP A 17 1.95 -7.72 1.18
CA ASP A 17 0.89 -8.61 1.66
C ASP A 17 -0.32 -7.78 2.09
N VAL A 18 -1.14 -7.37 1.10
CA VAL A 18 -2.33 -6.54 1.33
C VAL A 18 -3.60 -7.36 1.05
N PRO A 19 -4.50 -7.49 2.03
CA PRO A 19 -5.76 -8.19 1.82
C PRO A 19 -6.69 -7.34 0.94
N ASN A 20 -7.02 -7.86 -0.24
CA ASN A 20 -8.09 -7.41 -1.14
C ASN A 20 -7.83 -6.21 -2.06
N GLU A 21 -6.87 -5.32 -1.79
CA GLU A 21 -6.56 -4.19 -2.68
C GLU A 21 -5.09 -4.18 -3.10
N GLU A 22 -4.83 -4.15 -4.41
CA GLU A 22 -3.46 -3.99 -4.95
C GLU A 22 -3.12 -2.52 -5.28
N VAL A 23 -4.10 -1.60 -5.11
CA VAL A 23 -3.97 -0.19 -5.48
C VAL A 23 -4.40 0.72 -4.35
N CYS A 24 -3.75 1.88 -4.23
CA CYS A 24 -4.14 2.90 -3.28
C CYS A 24 -5.49 3.54 -3.68
N GLY A 25 -6.47 3.54 -2.78
CA GLY A 25 -7.80 4.15 -3.03
C GLY A 25 -7.79 5.65 -3.35
N ILE A 26 -6.70 6.36 -3.04
CA ILE A 26 -6.53 7.81 -3.27
C ILE A 26 -5.90 8.08 -4.64
N CYS A 27 -4.68 7.59 -4.88
CA CYS A 27 -3.94 7.89 -6.13
C CYS A 27 -4.16 6.87 -7.25
N ARG A 28 -4.83 5.74 -6.96
CA ARG A 28 -5.11 4.62 -7.90
C ARG A 28 -3.86 3.95 -8.48
N VAL A 29 -2.69 4.16 -7.88
CA VAL A 29 -1.43 3.48 -8.25
C VAL A 29 -1.26 2.21 -7.41
N HIS A 30 -0.59 1.20 -7.99
CA HIS A 30 -0.25 -0.03 -7.29
C HIS A 30 0.63 0.19 -6.06
N PHE A 31 0.46 -0.63 -5.04
CA PHE A 31 1.24 -0.55 -3.80
C PHE A 31 2.72 -0.90 -3.99
N ASP A 32 3.06 -1.78 -4.94
CA ASP A 32 4.46 -2.11 -5.28
C ASP A 32 5.18 -0.93 -5.97
N GLY A 33 4.42 0.05 -6.46
CA GLY A 33 4.92 1.32 -7.00
C GLY A 33 4.88 2.45 -5.98
N CYS A 34 5.42 3.60 -6.38
CA CYS A 34 5.36 4.83 -5.59
C CYS A 34 4.16 5.70 -6.01
N CYS A 35 3.67 6.56 -5.11
CA CYS A 35 2.62 7.50 -5.44
C CYS A 35 3.12 8.56 -6.46
N PRO A 36 2.22 9.28 -7.17
CA PRO A 36 2.62 10.21 -8.24
C PRO A 36 3.56 11.36 -7.83
N THR A 37 3.70 11.62 -6.53
CA THR A 37 4.61 12.66 -6.02
C THR A 37 5.96 12.12 -5.57
N CYS A 38 6.12 10.81 -5.46
CA CYS A 38 7.39 10.16 -5.15
C CYS A 38 8.06 9.69 -6.44
N LYS A 39 9.40 9.60 -6.43
CA LYS A 39 10.18 9.10 -7.57
C LYS A 39 10.51 7.62 -7.46
N THR A 40 10.61 7.12 -6.23
CA THR A 40 11.15 5.80 -5.88
C THR A 40 10.18 5.10 -4.92
N PRO A 41 9.88 3.80 -5.13
CA PRO A 41 9.10 3.00 -4.19
C PRO A 41 9.97 2.58 -2.98
N GLY A 42 9.34 1.94 -1.98
CA GLY A 42 10.02 1.51 -0.75
C GLY A 42 9.97 2.58 0.33
N ASP A 43 11.12 2.90 0.94
CA ASP A 43 11.22 3.81 2.09
C ASP A 43 10.75 5.24 1.78
N ASP A 44 10.87 5.67 0.52
CA ASP A 44 10.41 6.98 0.06
C ASP A 44 8.89 7.06 -0.16
N CYS A 45 8.17 5.94 -0.12
CA CYS A 45 6.72 5.89 -0.27
C CYS A 45 6.12 4.69 0.46
N PRO A 46 6.23 4.63 1.81
CA PRO A 46 5.78 3.50 2.57
C PRO A 46 4.25 3.40 2.55
N LEU A 47 3.75 2.20 2.81
CA LEU A 47 2.33 1.98 3.05
C LEU A 47 1.98 2.28 4.51
N ILE A 48 0.73 2.66 4.73
CA ILE A 48 0.16 2.86 6.05
C ILE A 48 -1.16 2.12 6.16
N TRP A 49 -1.33 1.37 7.24
CA TRP A 49 -2.52 0.58 7.53
C TRP A 49 -3.37 1.28 8.56
N GLY A 50 -4.68 1.32 8.33
CA GLY A 50 -5.64 1.77 9.32
C GLY A 50 -6.15 0.60 10.16
N GLU A 51 -6.55 0.86 11.40
CA GLU A 51 -7.34 -0.12 12.19
C GLU A 51 -8.65 -0.51 11.48
N CYS A 52 -9.12 0.34 10.56
CA CYS A 52 -10.24 0.08 9.66
C CYS A 52 -9.93 -0.85 8.48
N THR A 53 -8.77 -1.53 8.49
CA THR A 53 -8.24 -2.45 7.47
C THR A 53 -7.93 -1.86 6.10
N HIS A 54 -8.16 -0.56 5.88
CA HIS A 54 -7.79 0.11 4.63
C HIS A 54 -6.30 0.50 4.60
N VAL A 55 -5.70 0.40 3.42
CA VAL A 55 -4.27 0.65 3.19
C VAL A 55 -4.09 1.75 2.15
N PHE A 56 -3.14 2.65 2.40
CA PHE A 56 -2.81 3.72 1.46
C PHE A 56 -1.30 3.92 1.39
N HIS A 57 -0.82 4.60 0.35
CA HIS A 57 0.50 5.22 0.43
C HIS A 57 0.46 6.32 1.50
N MET A 58 1.47 6.36 2.37
CA MET A 58 1.54 7.32 3.49
C MET A 58 1.34 8.77 3.02
N HIS A 59 2.02 9.19 1.96
CA HIS A 59 1.92 10.56 1.42
C HIS A 59 0.53 10.89 0.86
N CYS A 60 -0.17 9.91 0.31
CA CYS A 60 -1.53 10.09 -0.18
C CYS A 60 -2.49 10.35 0.99
N LEU A 61 -2.40 9.53 2.04
CA LEU A 61 -3.24 9.68 3.22
C LEU A 61 -2.95 10.97 3.98
N LEU A 62 -1.68 11.30 4.23
CA LEU A 62 -1.32 12.52 4.95
C LEU A 62 -1.86 13.77 4.26
N ARG A 63 -1.75 13.82 2.92
CA ARG A 63 -2.34 14.90 2.12
C ARG A 63 -3.86 14.94 2.24
N TRP A 64 -4.52 13.78 2.23
CA TRP A 64 -5.97 13.70 2.43
C TRP A 64 -6.38 14.25 3.80
N LEU A 65 -5.74 13.81 4.88
CA LEU A 65 -6.05 14.22 6.24
C LEU A 65 -5.80 15.71 6.50
N GLN A 66 -4.92 16.35 5.71
CA GLN A 66 -4.72 17.81 5.75
C GLN A 66 -5.88 18.60 5.12
N THR A 67 -6.74 17.97 4.32
CA THR A 67 -7.90 18.66 3.73
C THR A 67 -9.00 18.89 4.78
N GLU A 68 -9.62 20.07 4.77
CA GLU A 68 -10.70 20.45 5.71
C GLU A 68 -11.90 19.48 5.65
N GLY A 69 -12.18 18.94 4.45
CA GLY A 69 -13.27 18.00 4.22
C GLY A 69 -13.04 16.61 4.79
N SER A 70 -11.79 16.24 5.10
CA SER A 70 -11.46 14.89 5.59
C SER A 70 -11.97 14.62 7.00
N ARG A 71 -12.05 15.66 7.85
CA ARG A 71 -12.44 15.56 9.28
C ARG A 71 -11.62 14.51 10.05
N GLY A 72 -10.39 14.23 9.62
CA GLY A 72 -9.55 13.17 10.20
C GLY A 72 -10.09 11.75 9.96
N GLN A 73 -10.92 11.55 8.93
CA GLN A 73 -11.56 10.28 8.63
C GLN A 73 -10.89 9.54 7.46
N CYS A 74 -10.99 8.22 7.49
CA CYS A 74 -10.61 7.35 6.40
C CYS A 74 -11.40 7.69 5.11
N PRO A 75 -10.74 7.81 3.94
CA PRO A 75 -11.42 8.12 2.68
C PRO A 75 -12.49 7.10 2.26
N MET A 76 -12.33 5.83 2.66
CA MET A 76 -13.14 4.72 2.15
C MET A 76 -14.41 4.48 2.97
N ASP A 77 -14.31 4.55 4.31
CA ASP A 77 -15.41 4.21 5.21
C ASP A 77 -15.80 5.32 6.19
N ARG A 78 -15.12 6.47 6.14
CA ARG A 78 -15.38 7.67 6.97
C ARG A 78 -15.27 7.45 8.48
N ARG A 79 -14.67 6.34 8.92
CA ARG A 79 -14.31 6.17 10.33
C ARG A 79 -13.11 7.07 10.68
N THR A 80 -13.03 7.55 11.91
CA THR A 80 -11.85 8.31 12.38
C THR A 80 -10.58 7.50 12.10
N TRP A 81 -9.60 8.12 11.44
CA TRP A 81 -8.37 7.44 11.08
C TRP A 81 -7.52 7.16 12.33
N VAL A 82 -7.16 5.89 12.50
CA VAL A 82 -6.18 5.45 13.50
C VAL A 82 -5.21 4.52 12.80
N THR A 83 -3.92 4.85 12.89
CA THR A 83 -2.85 4.05 12.31
C THR A 83 -2.73 2.74 13.08
N SER A 84 -2.80 1.61 12.38
CA SER A 84 -2.55 0.29 12.93
C SER A 84 -1.09 0.18 13.38
N ARG A 85 -0.84 -0.54 14.48
CA ARG A 85 0.51 -0.75 15.04
C ARG A 85 1.27 -1.81 14.28
#